data_AF-A0A9X0D198-F1
#
_entry.id   AF-A0A9X0D198-F1
#
_cell.length_a   1.000
_cell.length_b   1.000
_cell.length_c   1.000
_cell.angle_alpha   90.00
_cell.angle_beta   90.00
_cell.angle_gamma   90.00
#
_symmetry.space_group_name_H-M   'P 1'
#
loop_
_entity.id
_entity.type
_entity.pdbx_description
1 polymer ?
#
loop_
_entity_poly.entity_id
_entity_poly.type
_entity_poly.pdbx_seq_one_letter_code
_entity_poly.pdbx_strand_id
1 'polypeptide(L)'
;MSVLNLFFLALALATCSASLSEPWKEQDEEEWVRTVINYVTGSVWPKPQSYNASGKTYTLTSSDFSFDSTGETSDVLKEALTRYMGLVFPDPSVKPKAGLPQITKLSVKVEQKYAPQSLESDESYTLVVEAPTSSLTTKSVWGVLRGLETFSQVVHQEQTGLVSHFTFQ
;
A
#
# COMPACT_ATOMS: atom_id res chain seq x y z
N MET A 1 -2.50 94.68 -17.23
CA MET A 1 -3.77 94.28 -16.59
C MET A 1 -3.63 92.83 -16.17
N SER A 2 -3.84 92.57 -14.88
CA SER A 2 -3.59 91.31 -14.17
C SER A 2 -4.47 90.18 -14.71
N VAL A 3 -3.92 88.98 -14.93
CA VAL A 3 -4.71 87.77 -15.21
C VAL A 3 -4.68 86.90 -13.96
N LEU A 4 -5.83 86.78 -13.34
CA LEU A 4 -6.09 86.13 -12.05
C LEU A 4 -6.33 84.63 -12.27
N ASN A 5 -5.52 83.79 -11.61
CA ASN A 5 -5.67 82.34 -11.57
C ASN A 5 -6.99 81.93 -10.90
N LEU A 6 -7.85 81.19 -11.61
CA LEU A 6 -8.93 80.41 -11.02
C LEU A 6 -8.47 78.96 -10.84
N PHE A 7 -8.28 78.55 -9.59
CA PHE A 7 -8.08 77.16 -9.20
C PHE A 7 -9.44 76.47 -9.05
N PHE A 8 -9.75 75.53 -9.93
CA PHE A 8 -10.88 74.61 -9.76
C PHE A 8 -10.45 73.45 -8.86
N LEU A 9 -11.06 73.36 -7.68
CA LEU A 9 -10.89 72.26 -6.74
C LEU A 9 -11.77 71.09 -7.19
N ALA A 10 -11.19 70.09 -7.86
CA ALA A 10 -11.87 68.85 -8.19
C ALA A 10 -11.75 67.86 -7.01
N LEU A 11 -12.87 67.58 -6.35
CA LEU A 11 -12.98 66.59 -5.29
C LEU A 11 -13.07 65.19 -5.93
N ALA A 12 -11.95 64.47 -5.98
CA ALA A 12 -11.93 63.08 -6.44
C ALA A 12 -12.47 62.16 -5.32
N LEU A 13 -13.66 61.57 -5.53
CA LEU A 13 -14.14 60.44 -4.74
C LEU A 13 -13.27 59.23 -5.07
N ALA A 14 -12.35 58.88 -4.16
CA ALA A 14 -11.59 57.66 -4.24
C ALA A 14 -12.52 56.46 -3.96
N THR A 15 -12.92 55.75 -5.00
CA THR A 15 -13.46 54.39 -4.85
C THR A 15 -12.32 53.50 -4.39
N CYS A 16 -12.33 53.09 -3.13
CA CYS A 16 -11.41 52.11 -2.61
C CYS A 16 -11.76 50.74 -3.22
N SER A 17 -11.18 50.41 -4.37
CA SER A 17 -11.07 49.01 -4.78
C SER A 17 -9.97 48.40 -3.93
N ALA A 18 -10.35 47.49 -3.03
CA ALA A 18 -9.40 46.57 -2.43
C ALA A 18 -8.86 45.66 -3.54
N SER A 19 -7.77 46.06 -4.18
CA SER A 19 -6.94 45.19 -4.99
C SER A 19 -6.03 44.45 -4.00
N LEU A 20 -6.28 43.16 -3.81
CA LEU A 20 -5.31 42.32 -3.13
C LEU A 20 -4.09 42.27 -4.05
N SER A 21 -3.02 42.99 -3.68
CA SER A 21 -1.73 42.83 -4.34
C SER A 21 -1.39 41.34 -4.29
N GLU A 22 -1.18 40.73 -5.45
CA GLU A 22 -0.47 39.45 -5.57
C GLU A 22 1.01 39.79 -5.76
N PRO A 23 1.89 39.49 -4.78
CA PRO A 23 3.32 39.53 -5.04
C PRO A 23 3.93 38.21 -4.58
N TRP A 24 3.67 37.15 -5.33
CA TRP A 24 4.57 36.02 -5.35
C TRP A 24 4.93 35.83 -6.80
N LYS A 25 6.19 36.13 -7.14
CA LYS A 25 6.76 35.81 -8.44
C LYS A 25 6.44 34.35 -8.72
N GLU A 26 5.77 34.08 -9.84
CA GLU A 26 5.83 32.78 -10.50
C GLU A 26 7.30 32.51 -10.81
N GLN A 27 8.00 31.95 -9.84
CA GLN A 27 9.13 31.10 -10.12
C GLN A 27 8.48 29.89 -10.79
N ASP A 28 8.83 29.66 -12.05
CA ASP A 28 8.51 28.45 -12.79
C ASP A 28 8.61 27.27 -11.84
N GLU A 29 7.46 26.81 -11.32
CA GLU A 29 7.39 25.62 -10.50
C GLU A 29 7.78 24.52 -11.46
N GLU A 30 9.05 24.08 -11.36
CA GLU A 30 9.54 22.88 -12.01
C GLU A 30 8.44 21.85 -11.86
N GLU A 31 7.87 21.50 -13.01
CA GLU A 31 6.79 20.56 -13.19
C GLU A 31 7.06 19.39 -12.25
N TRP A 32 6.40 19.41 -11.08
CA TRP A 32 6.43 18.28 -10.19
C TRP A 32 5.69 17.22 -10.98
N VAL A 33 6.44 16.46 -11.78
CA VAL A 33 6.07 15.15 -12.27
C VAL A 33 5.70 14.46 -10.99
N ARG A 34 4.40 14.48 -10.70
CA ARG A 34 3.78 13.68 -9.67
C ARG A 34 4.14 12.29 -10.12
N THR A 35 5.23 11.77 -9.59
CA THR A 35 5.46 10.35 -9.47
C THR A 35 4.27 9.91 -8.65
N VAL A 36 3.16 9.64 -9.32
CA VAL A 36 2.01 8.98 -8.75
C VAL A 36 2.64 7.77 -8.11
N ILE A 37 2.76 7.78 -6.79
CA ILE A 37 3.16 6.59 -6.04
C ILE A 37 2.16 5.58 -6.54
N ASN A 38 2.63 4.64 -7.36
CA ASN A 38 1.77 3.65 -7.97
C ASN A 38 1.43 2.67 -6.84
N TYR A 39 0.52 3.08 -5.95
CA TYR A 39 0.00 2.24 -4.88
C TYR A 39 -0.71 0.99 -5.44
N VAL A 40 -0.94 0.96 -6.75
CA VAL A 40 -1.56 -0.15 -7.48
C VAL A 40 -0.56 -1.29 -7.76
N THR A 41 0.76 -1.12 -7.57
CA THR A 41 1.77 -2.16 -7.86
C THR A 41 2.25 -2.96 -6.64
N GLY A 42 1.48 -3.05 -5.55
CA GLY A 42 1.79 -3.98 -4.44
C GLY A 42 3.01 -3.62 -3.59
N SER A 43 3.26 -2.32 -3.39
CA SER A 43 4.35 -1.86 -2.52
C SER A 43 4.01 -2.07 -1.03
N VAL A 44 4.88 -2.75 -0.29
CA VAL A 44 4.67 -3.06 1.13
C VAL A 44 4.82 -1.80 2.00
N TRP A 45 3.82 -1.56 2.84
CA TRP A 45 3.82 -0.52 3.88
C TRP A 45 3.26 -1.04 5.21
N PRO A 46 3.96 -0.83 6.35
CA PRO A 46 5.27 -0.20 6.48
C PRO A 46 6.38 -1.02 5.82
N LYS A 47 7.46 -0.35 5.41
CA LYS A 47 8.59 -1.03 4.77
C LYS A 47 9.22 -2.04 5.77
N PRO A 48 9.41 -3.32 5.38
CA PRO A 48 10.09 -4.30 6.22
C PRO A 48 11.52 -3.86 6.56
N GLN A 49 12.02 -4.30 7.71
CA GLN A 49 13.40 -3.98 8.13
C GLN A 49 14.46 -4.53 7.15
N SER A 50 14.19 -5.68 6.54
CA SER A 50 14.99 -6.26 5.48
C SER A 50 14.06 -6.72 4.35
N TYR A 51 14.41 -6.38 3.12
CA TYR A 51 13.62 -6.71 1.92
C TYR A 51 14.55 -7.04 0.76
N ASN A 52 14.37 -8.22 0.16
CA ASN A 52 15.13 -8.68 -0.99
C ASN A 52 14.15 -9.18 -2.07
N ALA A 53 13.93 -8.37 -3.09
CA ALA A 53 13.07 -8.71 -4.22
C ALA A 53 13.89 -9.45 -5.29
N SER A 54 13.41 -10.62 -5.71
CA SER A 54 14.03 -11.38 -6.80
C SER A 54 13.62 -10.89 -8.19
N GLY A 55 12.58 -10.05 -8.30
CA GLY A 55 11.98 -9.61 -9.56
C GLY A 55 11.21 -10.72 -10.29
N LYS A 56 10.97 -11.87 -9.64
CA LYS A 56 10.17 -12.96 -10.18
C LYS A 56 8.70 -12.71 -9.91
N THR A 57 7.90 -12.97 -10.94
CA THR A 57 6.45 -12.87 -10.85
C THR A 57 5.83 -14.25 -10.71
N TYR A 58 4.89 -14.39 -9.78
CA TYR A 58 4.07 -15.58 -9.60
C TYR A 58 2.59 -15.25 -9.77
N THR A 59 1.77 -16.29 -9.96
CA THR A 59 0.30 -16.15 -9.99
C THR A 59 -0.35 -16.97 -8.89
N LEU A 60 -1.57 -16.57 -8.48
CA LEU A 60 -2.39 -17.33 -7.54
C LEU A 60 -3.85 -17.33 -7.99
N THR A 61 -4.61 -18.27 -7.43
CA THR A 61 -6.05 -18.39 -7.59
C THR A 61 -6.71 -18.64 -6.25
N SER A 62 -7.90 -18.09 -6.04
CA SER A 62 -8.66 -18.36 -4.82
C SER A 62 -9.09 -19.84 -4.70
N SER A 63 -9.17 -20.57 -5.81
CA SER A 63 -9.59 -21.99 -5.82
C SER A 63 -8.48 -22.95 -5.40
N ASP A 64 -7.22 -22.61 -5.69
CA ASP A 64 -6.09 -23.54 -5.50
C ASP A 64 -5.17 -23.09 -4.37
N PHE A 65 -5.31 -21.85 -3.90
CA PHE A 65 -4.53 -21.31 -2.80
C PHE A 65 -5.11 -21.70 -1.43
N SER A 66 -4.23 -22.08 -0.51
CA SER A 66 -4.60 -22.35 0.90
C SER A 66 -3.51 -21.90 1.87
N PHE A 67 -3.92 -21.50 3.07
CA PHE A 67 -3.01 -21.35 4.20
C PHE A 67 -2.87 -22.69 4.91
N ASP A 68 -1.64 -23.09 5.23
CA ASP A 68 -1.33 -24.31 5.97
C ASP A 68 -0.66 -23.94 7.29
N SER A 69 -1.43 -24.00 8.38
CA SER A 69 -0.89 -23.68 9.71
C SER A 69 -0.07 -24.87 10.23
N THR A 70 1.23 -24.65 10.40
CA THR A 70 2.17 -25.62 10.96
C THR A 70 2.64 -25.17 12.35
N GLY A 71 2.94 -26.13 13.22
CA GLY A 71 3.36 -25.83 14.59
C GLY A 71 2.18 -25.47 15.50
N GLU A 72 2.34 -24.41 16.28
CA GLU A 72 1.36 -24.02 17.29
C GLU A 72 0.17 -23.27 16.68
N THR A 73 -1.02 -23.50 17.23
CA THR A 73 -2.26 -22.89 16.75
C THR A 73 -3.00 -22.15 17.86
N SER A 74 -3.69 -21.08 17.48
CA SER A 74 -4.51 -20.26 18.37
C SER A 74 -5.81 -19.86 17.68
N ASP A 75 -6.77 -19.37 18.46
CA ASP A 75 -7.98 -18.72 17.97
C ASP A 75 -7.65 -17.50 17.10
N VAL A 76 -6.74 -16.65 17.56
CA VAL A 76 -6.26 -15.47 16.82
C VAL A 76 -5.67 -15.86 15.47
N LEU A 77 -4.86 -16.93 15.40
CA LEU A 77 -4.30 -17.41 14.15
C LEU A 77 -5.40 -17.85 13.18
N LYS A 78 -6.37 -18.65 13.65
CA LYS A 78 -7.47 -19.15 12.81
C LYS A 78 -8.30 -18.01 12.22
N GLU A 79 -8.69 -17.04 13.03
CA GLU A 79 -9.43 -15.87 12.57
C GLU A 79 -8.61 -14.99 11.61
N ALA A 80 -7.31 -14.85 11.86
CA ALA A 80 -6.42 -14.13 10.97
C ALA A 80 -6.34 -14.80 9.59
N LEU A 81 -6.15 -16.12 9.51
CA LEU A 81 -6.09 -16.83 8.22
C LEU A 81 -7.39 -16.67 7.42
N THR A 82 -8.54 -16.75 8.10
CA THR A 82 -9.85 -16.49 7.47
C THR A 82 -9.95 -15.07 6.93
N ARG A 83 -9.59 -14.06 7.74
CA ARG A 83 -9.62 -12.66 7.33
C ARG A 83 -8.68 -12.40 6.14
N TYR A 84 -7.45 -12.88 6.22
CA TYR A 84 -6.44 -12.62 5.19
C TYR A 84 -6.74 -13.34 3.89
N MET A 85 -7.48 -14.45 3.90
CA MET A 85 -7.98 -15.06 2.66
C MET A 85 -8.85 -14.08 1.86
N GLY A 86 -9.73 -13.35 2.54
CA GLY A 86 -10.57 -12.33 1.90
C GLY A 86 -9.79 -11.09 1.45
N LEU A 87 -8.71 -10.71 2.15
CA LEU A 87 -7.86 -9.58 1.77
C LEU A 87 -6.97 -9.89 0.56
N VAL A 88 -6.46 -11.11 0.47
CA VAL A 88 -5.63 -11.56 -0.67
C VAL A 88 -6.49 -11.73 -1.93
N PHE A 89 -7.75 -12.16 -1.78
CA PHE A 89 -8.67 -12.40 -2.89
C PHE A 89 -9.97 -11.57 -2.75
N PRO A 90 -9.92 -10.23 -2.89
CA PRO A 90 -11.10 -9.38 -2.78
C PRO A 90 -12.13 -9.66 -3.88
N ASP A 91 -11.65 -10.07 -5.07
CA ASP A 91 -12.46 -10.68 -6.12
C ASP A 91 -11.94 -12.11 -6.39
N PRO A 92 -12.65 -13.16 -5.94
CA PRO A 92 -12.23 -14.56 -6.13
C PRO A 92 -12.49 -15.07 -7.56
N SER A 93 -13.21 -14.31 -8.40
CA SER A 93 -13.54 -14.69 -9.78
C SER A 93 -12.41 -14.43 -10.77
N VAL A 94 -11.39 -13.70 -10.31
CA VAL A 94 -10.21 -13.33 -11.10
C VAL A 94 -9.42 -14.57 -11.50
N LYS A 95 -9.08 -14.64 -12.80
CA LYS A 95 -8.34 -15.77 -13.35
C LYS A 95 -6.83 -15.56 -13.19
N PRO A 96 -6.05 -16.63 -13.01
CA PRO A 96 -4.60 -16.53 -12.95
C PRO A 96 -4.05 -16.13 -14.32
N LYS A 97 -2.90 -15.45 -14.31
CA LYS A 97 -2.18 -15.12 -15.54
C LYS A 97 -1.52 -16.38 -16.07
N ALA A 98 -1.86 -16.77 -17.29
CA ALA A 98 -1.27 -17.93 -17.93
C ALA A 98 0.25 -17.75 -18.13
N GLY A 99 1.01 -18.84 -17.96
CA GLY A 99 2.46 -18.85 -18.19
C GLY A 99 3.33 -18.40 -17.02
N LEU A 100 2.73 -18.04 -15.87
CA LEU A 100 3.47 -17.77 -14.63
C LEU A 100 3.50 -18.99 -13.71
N PRO A 101 4.58 -19.19 -12.92
CA PRO A 101 4.58 -20.21 -11.87
C PRO A 101 3.53 -19.87 -10.80
N GLN A 102 2.77 -20.87 -10.37
CA GLN A 102 1.64 -20.68 -9.46
C GLN A 102 2.02 -20.99 -8.01
N ILE A 103 1.63 -20.11 -7.09
CA ILE A 103 1.69 -20.36 -5.65
C ILE A 103 0.34 -20.92 -5.22
N THR A 104 0.35 -22.13 -4.67
CA THR A 104 -0.86 -22.84 -4.21
C THR A 104 -0.95 -22.90 -2.68
N LYS A 105 0.13 -22.56 -1.99
CA LYS A 105 0.18 -22.69 -0.53
C LYS A 105 1.07 -21.63 0.11
N LEU A 106 0.62 -21.09 1.24
CA LEU A 106 1.47 -20.41 2.21
C LEU A 106 1.51 -21.25 3.50
N SER A 107 2.68 -21.80 3.80
CA SER A 107 2.94 -22.50 5.07
C SER A 107 3.23 -21.48 6.16
N VAL A 108 2.36 -21.44 7.19
CA VAL A 108 2.44 -20.49 8.30
C VAL A 108 2.89 -21.23 9.54
N LYS A 109 4.13 -20.99 9.98
CA LYS A 109 4.73 -21.63 11.15
C LYS A 109 4.79 -20.67 12.33
N VAL A 110 4.18 -21.07 13.44
CA VAL A 110 4.28 -20.37 14.74
C VAL A 110 4.99 -21.27 15.74
N GLU A 111 6.07 -20.77 16.33
CA GLU A 111 6.90 -21.56 17.25
C GLU A 111 6.34 -21.66 18.67
N GLN A 112 5.70 -20.59 19.16
CA GLN A 112 5.19 -20.52 20.53
C GLN A 112 3.66 -20.57 20.57
N LYS A 113 3.12 -21.33 21.52
CA LYS A 113 1.68 -21.63 21.67
C LYS A 113 0.81 -20.39 21.80
N TYR A 114 1.21 -19.50 22.70
CA TYR A 114 0.54 -18.24 22.96
C TYR A 114 1.44 -17.38 23.84
N ALA A 115 1.57 -16.11 23.49
CA ALA A 115 2.21 -15.12 24.34
C ALA A 115 1.25 -13.94 24.50
N PRO A 116 1.01 -13.43 25.72
CA PRO A 116 0.20 -12.24 25.91
C PRO A 116 0.78 -11.04 25.15
N GLN A 117 -0.07 -10.09 24.76
CA GLN A 117 0.39 -8.83 24.21
C GLN A 117 1.04 -7.99 25.32
N SER A 118 2.26 -7.55 25.06
CA SER A 118 3.04 -6.70 25.94
C SER A 118 4.02 -5.89 25.09
N LEU A 119 4.72 -4.93 25.71
CA LEU A 119 5.79 -4.18 25.04
C LEU A 119 6.95 -5.07 24.57
N GLU A 120 7.11 -6.24 25.19
CA GLU A 120 8.16 -7.23 24.88
C GLU A 120 7.68 -8.33 23.93
N SER A 121 6.47 -8.20 23.37
CA SER A 121 5.93 -9.20 22.44
C SER A 121 6.77 -9.26 21.17
N ASP A 122 7.21 -10.47 20.81
CA ASP A 122 8.01 -10.67 19.60
C ASP A 122 7.10 -10.66 18.35
N GLU A 123 7.12 -9.54 17.64
CA GLU A 123 6.39 -9.33 16.38
C GLU A 123 7.24 -9.61 15.13
N SER A 124 8.41 -10.25 15.28
CA SER A 124 9.28 -10.56 14.15
C SER A 124 8.69 -11.67 13.27
N TYR A 125 8.97 -11.57 11.97
CA TYR A 125 8.57 -12.55 10.98
C TYR A 125 9.62 -12.67 9.87
N THR A 126 9.64 -13.84 9.23
CA THR A 126 10.36 -14.11 7.99
C THR A 126 9.36 -14.60 6.96
N LEU A 127 9.19 -13.83 5.88
CA LEU A 127 8.33 -14.18 4.75
C LEU A 127 9.20 -14.50 3.53
N VAL A 128 8.98 -15.67 2.94
CA VAL A 128 9.60 -16.10 1.69
C VAL A 128 8.49 -16.41 0.69
N VAL A 129 8.46 -15.66 -0.41
CA VAL A 129 7.45 -15.79 -1.47
C VAL A 129 8.06 -16.55 -2.64
N GLU A 130 7.71 -17.82 -2.76
CA GLU A 130 8.16 -18.71 -3.82
C GLU A 130 7.05 -19.70 -4.21
N ALA A 131 7.07 -20.14 -5.47
CA ALA A 131 6.21 -21.19 -5.97
C ALA A 131 6.88 -22.58 -5.84
N PRO A 132 6.12 -23.65 -5.55
CA PRO A 132 4.66 -23.67 -5.36
C PRO A 132 4.21 -23.34 -3.93
N THR A 133 5.13 -23.40 -2.96
CA THR A 133 4.84 -23.21 -1.54
C THR A 133 5.69 -22.06 -0.98
N SER A 134 5.01 -21.00 -0.59
CA SER A 134 5.61 -19.89 0.17
C SER A 134 5.66 -20.22 1.66
N SER A 135 6.49 -19.51 2.42
CA SER A 135 6.60 -19.73 3.87
C SER A 135 6.57 -18.43 4.67
N LEU A 136 5.86 -18.46 5.79
CA LEU A 136 5.83 -17.42 6.81
C LEU A 136 6.22 -18.07 8.15
N THR A 137 7.41 -17.75 8.65
CA THR A 137 7.92 -18.28 9.93
C THR A 137 7.97 -17.16 10.95
N THR A 138 7.47 -17.46 12.15
CA THR A 138 7.32 -16.49 13.23
C THR A 138 7.53 -17.15 14.59
N LYS A 139 8.00 -16.38 15.56
CA LYS A 139 8.13 -16.87 16.94
C LYS A 139 6.80 -16.85 17.68
N SER A 140 5.96 -15.85 17.44
CA SER A 140 4.69 -15.65 18.12
C SER A 140 3.56 -15.36 17.15
N VAL A 141 2.32 -15.47 17.65
CA VAL A 141 1.11 -15.12 16.88
C VAL A 141 1.10 -13.65 16.43
N TRP A 142 1.76 -12.75 17.15
CA TRP A 142 1.81 -11.32 16.80
C TRP A 142 2.65 -11.08 15.54
N GLY A 143 3.76 -11.80 15.40
CA GLY A 143 4.56 -11.79 14.18
C GLY A 143 3.78 -12.31 12.96
N VAL A 144 2.91 -13.30 13.16
CA VAL A 144 2.06 -13.82 12.06
C VAL A 144 1.16 -12.73 11.50
N LEU A 145 0.54 -11.93 12.36
CA LEU A 145 -0.33 -10.85 11.90
C LEU A 145 0.44 -9.85 11.02
N ARG A 146 1.68 -9.52 11.38
CA ARG A 146 2.55 -8.63 10.57
C ARG A 146 2.95 -9.27 9.24
N GLY A 147 3.30 -10.55 9.26
CA GLY A 147 3.68 -11.30 8.07
C GLY A 147 2.52 -11.50 7.09
N LEU A 148 1.32 -11.82 7.58
CA LEU A 148 0.12 -11.97 6.75
C LEU A 148 -0.31 -10.65 6.13
N GLU A 149 -0.20 -9.54 6.88
CA GLU A 149 -0.40 -8.20 6.34
C GLU A 149 0.54 -7.94 5.17
N THR A 150 1.83 -8.18 5.37
CA THR A 150 2.85 -8.01 4.34
C THR A 150 2.52 -8.85 3.12
N PHE A 151 2.22 -10.13 3.30
CA PHE A 151 1.85 -11.04 2.22
C PHE A 151 0.65 -10.50 1.41
N SER A 152 -0.38 -10.00 2.10
CA SER A 152 -1.57 -9.44 1.43
C SER A 152 -1.29 -8.18 0.60
N GLN A 153 -0.25 -7.41 0.96
CA GLN A 153 0.13 -6.22 0.22
C GLN A 153 1.01 -6.52 -1.00
N VAL A 154 1.85 -7.57 -0.92
CA VAL A 154 2.67 -7.99 -2.08
C VAL A 154 1.78 -8.59 -3.18
N VAL A 155 0.73 -9.31 -2.79
CA VAL A 155 -0.27 -9.82 -3.75
C VAL A 155 -1.11 -8.67 -4.26
N HIS A 156 -1.16 -8.47 -5.58
CA HIS A 156 -2.02 -7.47 -6.19
C HIS A 156 -2.74 -8.02 -7.43
N GLN A 157 -3.91 -7.45 -7.70
CA GLN A 157 -4.69 -7.72 -8.90
C GLN A 157 -4.38 -6.66 -9.97
N GLU A 158 -3.71 -7.08 -11.04
CA GLU A 158 -3.45 -6.28 -12.23
C GLU A 158 -4.70 -6.26 -13.12
N GLN A 159 -5.38 -5.12 -13.25
CA GLN A 159 -6.48 -4.93 -14.22
C GLN A 159 -5.91 -4.50 -15.58
N THR A 160 -5.59 -5.45 -16.45
CA THR A 160 -5.23 -5.16 -17.84
C THR A 160 -6.47 -5.09 -18.71
N GLY A 161 -7.13 -3.92 -18.80
CA GLY A 161 -8.11 -3.44 -19.83
C GLY A 161 -9.34 -4.29 -20.23
N LEU A 162 -9.30 -5.60 -19.98
CA LEU A 162 -10.21 -6.67 -20.37
C LEU A 162 -10.13 -7.87 -19.40
N VAL A 163 -9.04 -8.06 -18.63
CA VAL A 163 -8.87 -9.19 -17.68
C VAL A 163 -8.03 -8.78 -16.47
N SER A 164 -8.45 -9.20 -15.27
CA SER A 164 -7.69 -9.09 -14.02
C SER A 164 -6.76 -10.28 -13.80
N HIS A 165 -5.57 -10.07 -13.22
CA HIS A 165 -4.55 -11.10 -12.99
C HIS A 165 -3.85 -10.93 -11.64
N PHE A 166 -3.49 -12.02 -10.95
CA PHE A 166 -2.66 -11.96 -9.73
C PHE A 166 -1.17 -12.08 -10.02
N THR A 167 -0.38 -11.20 -9.41
CA THR A 167 1.05 -10.97 -9.67
C THR A 167 1.78 -10.64 -8.35
N PHE A 168 3.06 -11.00 -8.23
CA PHE A 168 3.99 -10.54 -7.16
C PHE A 168 5.17 -9.74 -7.77
N GLN A 169 5.77 -8.84 -6.99
CA GLN A 169 7.00 -8.10 -7.34
C GLN A 169 8.23 -8.62 -6.57
#